data_AF-A0A1Q6DIM8-F1
#
_entry.id   AF-A0A1Q6DIM8-F1
#
_cell.length_a   1.000
_cell.length_b   1.000
_cell.length_c   1.000
_cell.angle_alpha   90.00
_cell.angle_beta   90.00
_cell.angle_gamma   90.00
#
_symmetry.space_group_name_H-M   'P 1'
#
loop_
_entity.id
_entity.type
_entity.pdbx_description
1 polymer ?
#
loop_
_entity_poly.entity_id
_entity_poly.type
_entity_poly.pdbx_seq_one_letter_code
_entity_poly.pdbx_strand_id
1 'polypeptide(L)'
;MIDRFSAILAAAVPFVEARRKPSGGFGATPRLPATIEDTYHALNILGLARQYDELGKGFDPAEDENLRSYLEGCRRTLSVGARMTFQLLWCCRTAGIALDSDAVEAAVLDRIQTAVSLDDWYYCAGILAEVLGRKPAMKAGERHLAAVLNRHWRSVDEAWMHLYLSRIFGRALPRSDEEMISWFRASQNGDGGFGFFPGTTSFVENCHSCLRALDALGAVPADPERAGQFLAGCQTAFGGFGRGLRATAFLDTTWHAVAALSLLN
;
A
#
# COMPACT_ATOMS: atom_id res chain seq x y z
N MET A 1 -9.25 9.48 -20.62
CA MET A 1 -8.75 9.33 -19.23
C MET A 1 -7.92 8.05 -19.11
N ILE A 2 -8.46 6.89 -19.49
CA ILE A 2 -7.77 5.58 -19.57
C ILE A 2 -6.38 5.66 -20.25
N ASP A 3 -6.29 6.31 -21.41
CA ASP A 3 -5.03 6.45 -22.17
C ASP A 3 -3.89 7.17 -21.40
N ARG A 4 -4.23 8.18 -20.58
CA ARG A 4 -3.24 8.96 -19.82
C ARG A 4 -2.67 8.15 -18.66
N PHE A 5 -3.51 7.39 -17.95
CA PHE A 5 -3.05 6.59 -16.82
C PHE A 5 -2.22 5.38 -17.27
N SER A 6 -2.63 4.70 -18.34
CA SER A 6 -1.82 3.63 -18.94
C SER A 6 -0.44 4.13 -19.37
N ALA A 7 -0.35 5.32 -19.97
CA ALA A 7 0.94 5.93 -20.32
C ALA A 7 1.83 6.23 -19.08
N ILE A 8 1.23 6.74 -18.00
CA ILE A 8 1.92 6.98 -16.73
C ILE A 8 2.50 5.66 -16.16
N LEU A 9 1.69 4.59 -16.13
CA LEU A 9 2.10 3.28 -15.65
C LEU A 9 3.21 2.68 -16.52
N ALA A 10 3.07 2.74 -17.84
CA ALA A 10 4.06 2.24 -18.79
C ALA A 10 5.42 2.94 -18.59
N ALA A 11 5.42 4.25 -18.33
CA ALA A 11 6.64 4.99 -18.04
C ALA A 11 7.30 4.59 -16.70
N ALA A 12 6.53 4.14 -15.70
CA ALA A 12 7.07 3.68 -14.42
C ALA A 12 7.75 2.29 -14.50
N VAL A 13 7.40 1.45 -15.47
CA VAL A 13 7.95 0.08 -15.57
C VAL A 13 9.48 0.06 -15.72
N PRO A 14 10.11 0.80 -16.66
CA PRO A 14 11.58 0.83 -16.78
C PRO A 14 12.29 1.30 -15.49
N PHE A 15 11.68 2.24 -14.76
CA PHE A 15 12.20 2.71 -13.48
C PHE A 15 12.26 1.59 -12.42
N VAL A 16 11.22 0.76 -12.36
CA VAL A 16 11.13 -0.37 -11.44
C VAL A 16 12.08 -1.49 -11.87
N GLU A 17 12.11 -1.85 -13.16
CA GLU A 17 12.98 -2.91 -13.67
C GLU A 17 14.47 -2.62 -13.46
N ALA A 18 14.89 -1.34 -13.58
CA ALA A 18 16.26 -0.93 -13.27
C ALA A 18 16.69 -1.19 -11.81
N ARG A 19 15.74 -1.50 -10.93
CA ARG A 19 15.95 -1.82 -9.51
C ARG A 19 15.87 -3.30 -9.20
N ARG A 20 15.53 -4.15 -10.16
CA ARG A 20 15.55 -5.61 -10.02
C ARG A 20 16.99 -6.11 -9.82
N LYS A 21 17.18 -7.13 -8.98
CA LYS A 21 18.51 -7.71 -8.73
C LYS A 21 18.66 -9.07 -9.40
N PRO A 22 19.87 -9.41 -9.90
CA PRO A 22 20.16 -10.75 -10.39
C PRO A 22 19.90 -11.84 -9.34
N SER A 23 20.11 -11.52 -8.06
CA SER A 23 19.83 -12.40 -6.93
C SER A 23 18.34 -12.54 -6.58
N GLY A 24 17.44 -11.87 -7.32
CA GLY A 24 16.03 -11.75 -6.97
C GLY A 24 15.73 -10.53 -6.10
N GLY A 25 14.44 -10.15 -6.10
CA GLY A 25 13.95 -8.97 -5.38
C GLY A 25 14.34 -7.64 -6.04
N PHE A 26 13.94 -6.55 -5.38
CA PHE A 26 14.19 -5.18 -5.81
C PHE A 26 14.82 -4.38 -4.67
N GLY A 27 15.64 -3.39 -5.00
CA GLY A 27 16.27 -2.49 -4.03
C GLY A 27 15.98 -1.02 -4.32
N ALA A 28 16.05 -0.16 -3.30
CA ALA A 28 15.71 1.26 -3.39
C ALA A 28 16.42 2.01 -4.55
N THR A 29 17.64 1.60 -4.86
CA THR A 29 18.40 2.07 -6.04
C THR A 29 18.96 0.89 -6.84
N PRO A 30 19.42 1.11 -8.09
CA PRO A 30 20.07 0.07 -8.88
C PRO A 30 21.28 -0.60 -8.19
N ARG A 31 21.96 0.11 -7.27
CA ARG A 31 23.20 -0.39 -6.62
C ARG A 31 23.00 -0.99 -5.23
N LEU A 32 21.90 -0.68 -4.55
CA LEU A 32 21.63 -1.21 -3.22
C LEU A 32 21.10 -2.65 -3.30
N PRO A 33 21.31 -3.49 -2.28
CA PRO A 33 20.76 -4.84 -2.22
C PRO A 33 19.23 -4.82 -2.19
N ALA A 34 18.62 -5.97 -2.50
CA ALA A 34 17.17 -6.11 -2.44
C ALA A 34 16.66 -6.09 -0.99
N THR A 35 15.52 -5.43 -0.78
CA THR A 35 14.77 -5.45 0.49
C THR A 35 13.35 -5.97 0.25
N ILE A 36 12.72 -6.51 1.29
CA ILE A 36 11.33 -7.00 1.22
C ILE A 36 10.37 -5.84 0.90
N GLU A 37 10.61 -4.65 1.48
CA GLU A 37 9.79 -3.46 1.28
C GLU A 37 9.88 -2.95 -0.16
N ASP A 38 11.11 -2.79 -0.69
CA ASP A 38 11.32 -2.40 -2.09
C ASP A 38 10.73 -3.43 -3.06
N THR A 39 10.90 -4.72 -2.75
CA THR A 39 10.31 -5.82 -3.53
C THR A 39 8.79 -5.75 -3.52
N TYR A 40 8.18 -5.50 -2.36
CA TYR A 40 6.74 -5.34 -2.24
C TYR A 40 6.22 -4.19 -3.11
N HIS A 41 6.84 -3.02 -3.05
CA HIS A 41 6.42 -1.87 -3.85
C HIS A 41 6.62 -2.11 -5.35
N ALA A 42 7.77 -2.67 -5.75
CA ALA A 42 8.05 -3.01 -7.14
C ALA A 42 7.02 -3.99 -7.72
N LEU A 43 6.73 -5.08 -7.01
CA LEU A 43 5.77 -6.09 -7.45
C LEU A 43 4.35 -5.54 -7.55
N ASN A 44 3.94 -4.65 -6.64
CA ASN A 44 2.64 -3.97 -6.73
C ASN A 44 2.56 -3.04 -7.95
N ILE A 45 3.61 -2.27 -8.24
CA ILE A 45 3.65 -1.40 -9.44
C ILE A 45 3.58 -2.23 -10.72
N LEU A 46 4.38 -3.30 -10.83
CA LEU A 46 4.39 -4.18 -12.01
C LEU A 46 3.08 -4.93 -12.16
N GLY A 47 2.47 -5.38 -11.06
CA GLY A 47 1.16 -6.00 -11.06
C GLY A 47 0.07 -5.05 -11.55
N LEU A 48 0.07 -3.80 -11.08
CA LEU A 48 -0.85 -2.77 -11.56
C LEU A 48 -0.61 -2.47 -13.04
N ALA A 49 0.65 -2.31 -13.47
CA ALA A 49 0.97 -2.07 -14.88
C ALA A 49 0.45 -3.20 -15.79
N ARG A 50 0.56 -4.47 -15.38
CA ARG A 50 0.00 -5.59 -16.15
C ARG A 50 -1.52 -5.61 -16.26
N GLN A 51 -2.23 -5.09 -15.25
CA GLN A 51 -3.70 -5.00 -15.31
C GLN A 51 -4.17 -3.98 -16.36
N TYR A 52 -3.35 -2.98 -16.67
CA TYR A 52 -3.66 -1.89 -17.60
C TYR A 52 -2.95 -2.01 -18.96
N ASP A 53 -2.00 -2.94 -19.10
CA ASP A 53 -1.29 -3.21 -20.36
C ASP A 53 -2.00 -4.31 -21.16
N GLU A 54 -2.56 -3.94 -22.32
CA GLU A 54 -3.17 -4.89 -23.26
C GLU A 54 -2.13 -5.79 -23.97
N LEU A 55 -0.83 -5.49 -23.87
CA LEU A 55 0.24 -6.11 -24.69
C LEU A 55 1.10 -7.17 -23.97
N GLY A 56 0.75 -7.55 -22.74
CA GLY A 56 1.02 -8.84 -22.10
C GLY A 56 2.32 -9.56 -22.48
N LYS A 57 3.50 -8.99 -22.18
CA LYS A 57 4.83 -9.69 -22.18
C LYS A 57 5.81 -9.09 -21.15
N GLY A 58 5.31 -8.60 -20.02
CA GLY A 58 6.15 -8.07 -18.93
C GLY A 58 6.76 -9.15 -18.05
N PHE A 59 7.69 -8.77 -17.17
CA PHE A 59 8.25 -9.62 -16.11
C PHE A 59 7.14 -10.32 -15.34
N ASP A 60 7.16 -11.66 -15.22
CA ASP A 60 6.22 -12.42 -14.38
C ASP A 60 6.89 -12.95 -13.08
N PRO A 61 6.51 -12.44 -11.90
CA PRO A 61 6.99 -12.88 -10.59
C PRO A 61 6.78 -14.37 -10.34
N ALA A 62 5.71 -14.96 -10.88
CA ALA A 62 5.44 -16.39 -10.71
C ALA A 62 6.43 -17.27 -11.47
N GLU A 63 7.05 -16.75 -12.53
CA GLU A 63 8.04 -17.45 -13.35
C GLU A 63 9.50 -17.14 -12.96
N ASP A 64 9.74 -16.21 -12.02
CA ASP A 64 11.08 -15.82 -11.59
C ASP A 64 11.64 -16.69 -10.45
N GLU A 65 12.52 -17.62 -10.80
CA GLU A 65 13.22 -18.52 -9.86
C GLU A 65 14.15 -17.79 -8.88
N ASN A 66 14.77 -16.67 -9.30
CA ASN A 66 15.64 -15.89 -8.43
C ASN A 66 14.82 -15.13 -7.38
N LEU A 67 13.70 -14.53 -7.79
CA LEU A 67 12.75 -13.94 -6.85
C LEU A 67 12.24 -14.96 -5.85
N ARG A 68 11.86 -16.16 -6.31
CA ARG A 68 11.44 -17.26 -5.44
C ARG A 68 12.51 -17.61 -4.41
N SER A 69 13.74 -17.82 -4.87
CA SER A 69 14.88 -18.15 -4.01
C SER A 69 15.18 -17.06 -2.98
N TYR A 70 15.12 -15.80 -3.39
CA TYR A 70 15.27 -14.64 -2.50
C TYR A 70 14.22 -14.64 -1.38
N LEU A 71 12.93 -14.78 -1.73
CA LEU A 71 11.83 -14.75 -0.78
C LEU A 71 11.85 -15.95 0.19
N GLU A 72 12.21 -17.15 -0.28
CA GLU A 72 12.42 -18.30 0.59
C GLU A 72 13.57 -18.09 1.58
N GLY A 73 14.67 -17.46 1.12
CA GLY A 73 15.77 -17.05 1.98
C GLY A 73 15.34 -16.06 3.07
N CYS A 74 14.54 -15.07 2.70
CA CYS A 74 13.93 -14.13 3.64
C CYS A 74 13.06 -14.84 4.68
N ARG A 75 12.19 -15.78 4.28
CA ARG A 75 11.31 -16.52 5.21
C ARG A 75 12.06 -17.27 6.30
N ARG A 76 13.26 -17.78 6.02
CA ARG A 76 14.06 -18.56 6.98
C ARG A 76 14.76 -17.70 8.04
N THR A 77 15.00 -16.43 7.73
CA THR A 77 15.84 -15.53 8.56
C THR A 77 15.04 -14.42 9.23
N LEU A 78 13.75 -14.30 8.92
CA LEU A 78 12.93 -13.18 9.39
C LEU A 78 12.43 -13.37 10.82
N SER A 79 12.73 -12.40 11.69
CA SER A 79 12.14 -12.24 13.02
C SER A 79 11.66 -10.80 13.16
N VAL A 80 10.43 -10.45 12.76
CA VAL A 80 10.05 -9.03 12.69
C VAL A 80 8.53 -8.74 12.77
N GLY A 81 8.25 -7.44 12.91
CA GLY A 81 6.95 -6.75 12.98
C GLY A 81 5.92 -7.13 11.92
N ALA A 82 4.64 -6.89 12.22
CA ALA A 82 3.51 -7.28 11.37
C ALA A 82 3.60 -6.73 9.93
N ARG A 83 4.10 -5.49 9.75
CA ARG A 83 4.30 -4.87 8.43
C ARG A 83 5.17 -5.71 7.50
N MET A 84 6.36 -6.08 7.97
CA MET A 84 7.32 -6.85 7.18
C MET A 84 6.80 -8.27 6.92
N THR A 85 6.09 -8.87 7.88
CA THR A 85 5.42 -10.15 7.68
C THR A 85 4.37 -10.06 6.58
N PHE A 86 3.52 -9.03 6.60
CA PHE A 86 2.52 -8.77 5.56
C PHE A 86 3.17 -8.64 4.18
N GLN A 87 4.17 -7.76 4.05
CA GLN A 87 4.86 -7.52 2.78
C GLN A 87 5.53 -8.80 2.25
N LEU A 88 6.21 -9.57 3.11
CA LEU A 88 6.86 -10.82 2.71
C LEU A 88 5.84 -11.86 2.22
N LEU A 89 4.76 -12.08 2.96
CA LEU A 89 3.75 -13.08 2.60
C LEU A 89 3.00 -12.67 1.34
N TRP A 90 2.72 -11.37 1.16
CA TRP A 90 2.16 -10.84 -0.08
C TRP A 90 3.09 -11.11 -1.27
N CYS A 91 4.39 -10.79 -1.14
CA CYS A 91 5.39 -11.09 -2.19
C CYS A 91 5.48 -12.59 -2.50
N CYS A 92 5.46 -13.45 -1.47
CA CYS A 92 5.48 -14.90 -1.65
C CYS A 92 4.29 -15.38 -2.46
N ARG A 93 3.07 -14.92 -2.13
CA ARG A 93 1.87 -15.23 -2.89
C ARG A 93 1.99 -14.77 -4.34
N THR A 94 2.44 -13.54 -4.57
CA THR A 94 2.64 -12.98 -5.91
C THR A 94 3.69 -13.74 -6.72
N ALA A 95 4.73 -14.29 -6.09
CA ALA A 95 5.76 -15.11 -6.72
C ALA A 95 5.37 -16.61 -6.87
N GLY A 96 4.12 -16.97 -6.59
CA GLY A 96 3.63 -18.35 -6.68
C GLY A 96 4.20 -19.29 -5.62
N ILE A 97 4.74 -18.77 -4.51
CA ILE A 97 5.22 -19.58 -3.39
C ILE A 97 4.01 -20.03 -2.56
N ALA A 98 3.84 -21.35 -2.42
CA ALA A 98 2.79 -21.92 -1.59
C ALA A 98 2.93 -21.46 -0.12
N LEU A 99 1.80 -21.01 0.43
CA LEU A 99 1.67 -20.64 1.84
C LEU A 99 0.84 -21.72 2.54
N ASP A 100 1.35 -22.22 3.67
CA ASP A 100 0.53 -22.97 4.61
C ASP A 100 -0.45 -21.98 5.26
N SER A 101 -1.64 -21.89 4.66
CA SER A 101 -2.62 -20.86 5.01
C SER A 101 -3.14 -21.02 6.44
N ASP A 102 -3.20 -22.26 6.95
CA ASP A 102 -3.68 -22.53 8.31
C ASP A 102 -2.61 -22.19 9.34
N ALA A 103 -1.34 -22.54 9.08
CA ALA A 103 -0.24 -22.13 9.95
C ALA A 103 -0.05 -20.60 9.99
N VAL A 104 -0.18 -19.92 8.83
CA VAL A 104 -0.11 -18.47 8.75
C VAL A 104 -1.27 -17.83 9.51
N GLU A 105 -2.51 -18.30 9.33
CA GLU A 105 -3.66 -17.79 10.07
C GLU A 105 -3.48 -17.98 11.58
N ALA A 106 -3.06 -19.16 12.03
CA ALA A 106 -2.82 -19.42 13.45
C ALA A 106 -1.78 -18.45 14.05
N ALA A 107 -0.67 -18.21 13.37
CA ALA A 107 0.36 -17.28 13.81
C ALA A 107 -0.13 -15.81 13.85
N VAL A 108 -0.97 -15.42 12.88
CA VAL A 108 -1.56 -14.07 12.84
C VAL A 108 -2.57 -13.90 13.97
N LEU A 109 -3.41 -14.90 14.23
CA LEU A 109 -4.38 -14.86 15.32
C LEU A 109 -3.70 -14.79 16.69
N ASP A 110 -2.62 -15.53 16.90
CA ASP A 110 -1.80 -15.44 18.12
C ASP A 110 -1.22 -14.03 18.32
N ARG A 111 -0.66 -13.45 17.25
CA ARG A 111 -0.15 -12.06 17.29
C ARG A 111 -1.25 -11.04 17.61
N ILE A 112 -2.43 -11.17 16.99
CA ILE A 112 -3.57 -10.29 17.23
C ILE A 112 -4.03 -10.31 18.69
N GLN A 113 -3.96 -11.46 19.37
CA GLN A 113 -4.42 -11.59 20.77
C GLN A 113 -3.71 -10.62 21.73
N THR A 114 -2.43 -10.35 21.47
CA THR A 114 -1.57 -9.49 22.29
C THR A 114 -1.28 -8.13 21.65
N ALA A 115 -1.78 -7.88 20.44
CA ALA A 115 -1.54 -6.65 19.69
C ALA A 115 -2.21 -5.43 20.36
N VAL A 116 -1.39 -4.41 20.65
CA VAL A 116 -1.83 -3.12 21.21
C VAL A 116 -1.60 -1.94 20.28
N SER A 117 -0.84 -2.14 19.19
CA SER A 117 -0.49 -1.12 18.21
C SER A 117 -1.49 -1.12 17.04
N LEU A 118 -1.75 0.06 16.47
CA LEU A 118 -2.60 0.19 15.28
C LEU A 118 -2.00 -0.58 14.09
N ASP A 119 -0.68 -0.46 13.90
CA ASP A 119 0.06 -1.15 12.83
C ASP A 119 -0.08 -2.67 12.91
N ASP A 120 0.09 -3.29 14.08
CA ASP A 120 -0.05 -4.75 14.21
C ASP A 120 -1.46 -5.17 13.81
N TRP A 121 -2.50 -4.48 14.30
CA TRP A 121 -3.87 -4.76 13.91
C TRP A 121 -4.09 -4.60 12.40
N TYR A 122 -3.64 -3.48 11.81
CA TYR A 122 -3.80 -3.18 10.39
C TYR A 122 -3.14 -4.23 9.51
N TYR A 123 -1.86 -4.54 9.75
CA TYR A 123 -1.14 -5.50 8.92
C TYR A 123 -1.56 -6.95 9.16
N CYS A 124 -1.92 -7.34 10.38
CA CYS A 124 -2.47 -8.66 10.64
C CYS A 124 -3.84 -8.84 9.97
N ALA A 125 -4.72 -7.84 10.02
CA ALA A 125 -5.98 -7.86 9.28
C ALA A 125 -5.73 -7.96 7.76
N GLY A 126 -4.74 -7.24 7.25
CA GLY A 126 -4.29 -7.33 5.85
C GLY A 126 -3.77 -8.72 5.46
N ILE A 127 -3.04 -9.41 6.34
CA ILE A 127 -2.60 -10.80 6.05
C ILE A 127 -3.83 -11.70 5.88
N LEU A 128 -4.81 -11.62 6.79
CA LEU A 128 -6.02 -12.45 6.69
C LEU A 128 -6.81 -12.12 5.41
N ALA A 129 -7.11 -10.84 5.18
CA ALA A 129 -8.01 -10.43 4.11
C ALA A 129 -7.35 -10.45 2.73
N GLU A 130 -6.14 -9.90 2.60
CA GLU A 130 -5.51 -9.65 1.30
C GLU A 130 -4.56 -10.80 0.90
N VAL A 131 -3.87 -11.40 1.87
CA VAL A 131 -2.94 -12.51 1.59
C VAL A 131 -3.64 -13.87 1.63
N LEU A 132 -4.52 -14.14 2.60
CA LEU A 132 -5.21 -15.43 2.71
C LEU A 132 -6.62 -15.45 2.10
N GLY A 133 -7.21 -14.28 1.83
CA GLY A 133 -8.61 -14.20 1.36
C GLY A 133 -9.64 -14.63 2.41
N ARG A 134 -9.28 -14.60 3.70
CA ARG A 134 -10.14 -14.98 4.83
C ARG A 134 -10.77 -13.73 5.44
N LYS A 135 -12.07 -13.82 5.76
CA LYS A 135 -12.72 -12.80 6.59
C LYS A 135 -12.28 -13.01 8.04
N PRO A 136 -11.77 -11.97 8.73
CA PRO A 136 -11.40 -12.12 10.14
C PRO A 136 -12.62 -12.46 10.98
N ALA A 137 -12.65 -13.65 11.58
CA ALA A 137 -13.69 -14.03 12.53
C ALA A 137 -13.33 -13.48 13.92
N MET A 138 -14.16 -12.58 14.47
CA MET A 138 -13.92 -12.07 15.83
C MET A 138 -14.47 -13.03 16.90
N LYS A 139 -13.56 -13.53 17.75
CA LYS A 139 -13.84 -14.01 19.11
C LYS A 139 -12.75 -13.63 20.13
N ALA A 140 -11.52 -13.34 19.69
CA ALA A 140 -10.39 -12.99 20.57
C ALA A 140 -9.86 -11.56 20.26
N GLY A 141 -9.43 -10.82 21.30
CA GLY A 141 -8.83 -9.50 21.15
C GLY A 141 -9.81 -8.32 21.01
N GLU A 142 -11.12 -8.53 21.14
CA GLU A 142 -12.15 -7.48 20.91
C GLU A 142 -11.92 -6.22 21.76
N ARG A 143 -11.51 -6.40 23.02
CA ARG A 143 -11.21 -5.30 23.93
C ARG A 143 -10.03 -4.46 23.45
N HIS A 144 -8.99 -5.11 22.92
CA HIS A 144 -7.82 -4.41 22.38
C HIS A 144 -8.16 -3.71 21.07
N LEU A 145 -8.94 -4.34 20.17
CA LEU A 145 -9.43 -3.71 18.95
C LEU A 145 -10.27 -2.47 19.27
N ALA A 146 -11.24 -2.57 20.19
CA ALA A 146 -12.03 -1.43 20.62
C ALA A 146 -11.15 -0.32 21.21
N ALA A 147 -10.14 -0.68 22.01
CA ALA A 147 -9.19 0.27 22.56
C ALA A 147 -8.30 0.93 21.49
N VAL A 148 -8.04 0.26 20.36
CA VAL A 148 -7.33 0.83 19.20
C VAL A 148 -8.26 1.76 18.42
N LEU A 149 -9.46 1.29 18.05
CA LEU A 149 -10.41 2.06 17.24
C LEU A 149 -10.96 3.32 17.92
N ASN A 150 -10.95 3.35 19.26
CA ASN A 150 -11.37 4.52 20.04
C ASN A 150 -10.26 5.57 20.22
N ARG A 151 -9.04 5.35 19.73
CA ARG A 151 -7.95 6.34 19.83
C ARG A 151 -8.19 7.47 18.84
N HIS A 152 -7.69 8.66 19.19
CA HIS A 152 -7.57 9.73 18.23
C HIS A 152 -6.47 9.40 17.22
N TRP A 153 -6.76 9.50 15.94
CA TRP A 153 -5.74 9.50 14.89
C TRP A 153 -5.11 10.88 14.76
N ARG A 154 -3.84 10.89 14.39
CA ARG A 154 -2.99 12.08 14.26
C ARG A 154 -2.76 12.48 12.81
N SER A 155 -2.91 11.52 11.90
CA SER A 155 -2.55 11.65 10.50
C SER A 155 -3.46 10.83 9.59
N VAL A 156 -3.44 11.15 8.29
CA VAL A 156 -4.34 10.55 7.28
C VAL A 156 -4.10 9.07 7.07
N ASP A 157 -2.88 8.59 7.27
CA ASP A 157 -2.54 7.17 7.26
C ASP A 157 -3.17 6.45 8.46
N GLU A 158 -3.06 7.00 9.67
CA GLU A 158 -3.71 6.41 10.85
C GLU A 158 -5.23 6.39 10.69
N ALA A 159 -5.83 7.47 10.20
CA ALA A 159 -7.26 7.55 9.95
C ALA A 159 -7.72 6.50 8.93
N TRP A 160 -6.95 6.30 7.84
CA TRP A 160 -7.18 5.23 6.88
C TRP A 160 -7.11 3.85 7.55
N MET A 161 -6.10 3.58 8.38
CA MET A 161 -5.98 2.30 9.08
C MET A 161 -7.17 2.03 10.01
N HIS A 162 -7.65 3.04 10.73
CA HIS A 162 -8.85 2.93 11.57
C HIS A 162 -10.08 2.60 10.73
N LEU A 163 -10.29 3.29 9.60
CA LEU A 163 -11.39 3.04 8.69
C LEU A 163 -11.32 1.63 8.11
N TYR A 164 -10.15 1.21 7.64
CA TYR A 164 -9.93 -0.14 7.11
C TYR A 164 -10.29 -1.23 8.13
N LEU A 165 -9.80 -1.09 9.37
CA LEU A 165 -10.11 -2.02 10.46
C LEU A 165 -11.59 -2.01 10.80
N SER A 166 -12.21 -0.83 10.87
CA SER A 166 -13.65 -0.68 11.09
C SER A 166 -14.46 -1.45 10.06
N ARG A 167 -14.14 -1.33 8.76
CA ARG A 167 -14.84 -2.03 7.69
C ARG A 167 -14.61 -3.54 7.72
N ILE A 168 -13.36 -3.98 7.90
CA ILE A 168 -13.04 -5.41 7.93
C ILE A 168 -13.69 -6.13 9.10
N PHE A 169 -13.74 -5.49 10.27
CA PHE A 169 -14.29 -6.09 11.49
C PHE A 169 -15.76 -5.74 11.74
N GLY A 170 -16.38 -4.92 10.88
CA GLY A 170 -17.77 -4.49 11.04
C GLY A 170 -18.01 -3.70 12.32
N ARG A 171 -17.05 -2.85 12.72
CA ARG A 171 -17.12 -2.05 13.96
C ARG A 171 -17.27 -0.58 13.61
N ALA A 172 -18.16 0.13 14.28
CA ALA A 172 -18.30 1.58 14.09
C ALA A 172 -17.08 2.32 14.63
N LEU A 173 -16.71 3.42 13.96
CA LEU A 173 -15.75 4.38 14.48
C LEU A 173 -16.45 5.43 15.35
N PRO A 174 -15.71 6.12 16.25
CA PRO A 174 -16.28 7.21 17.05
C PRO A 174 -16.75 8.42 16.22
N ARG A 175 -16.18 8.62 15.03
CA ARG A 175 -16.59 9.68 14.09
C ARG A 175 -17.46 9.09 13.00
N SER A 176 -18.40 9.88 12.50
CA SER A 176 -19.26 9.48 11.38
C SER A 176 -18.47 9.45 10.06
N ASP A 177 -19.04 8.79 9.05
CA ASP A 177 -18.48 8.76 7.71
C ASP A 177 -18.39 10.19 7.13
N GLU A 178 -19.39 11.04 7.38
CA GLU A 178 -19.40 12.45 6.95
C GLU A 178 -18.27 13.26 7.57
N GLU A 179 -18.00 13.07 8.87
CA GLU A 179 -16.89 13.73 9.57
C GLU A 179 -15.54 13.29 9.00
N MET A 180 -15.40 11.99 8.69
CA MET A 180 -14.19 11.47 8.05
C MET A 180 -14.01 12.02 6.64
N ILE A 181 -15.06 12.01 5.80
CA ILE A 181 -15.04 12.60 4.46
C ILE A 181 -14.63 14.07 4.53
N SER A 182 -15.22 14.85 5.44
CA SER A 182 -14.88 16.26 5.62
C SER A 182 -13.42 16.44 5.99
N TRP A 183 -12.87 15.58 6.85
CA TRP A 183 -11.49 15.67 7.29
C TRP A 183 -10.48 15.30 6.19
N PHE A 184 -10.72 14.21 5.44
CA PHE A 184 -9.87 13.84 4.29
C PHE A 184 -9.90 14.91 3.18
N ARG A 185 -11.06 15.52 2.91
CA ARG A 185 -11.18 16.65 1.97
C ARG A 185 -10.46 17.89 2.46
N ALA A 186 -10.53 18.20 3.75
CA ALA A 186 -9.80 19.33 4.35
C ALA A 186 -8.26 19.15 4.31
N SER A 187 -7.79 17.91 4.17
CA SER A 187 -6.37 17.63 3.95
C SER A 187 -5.89 17.93 2.52
N GLN A 188 -6.79 18.18 1.57
CA GLN A 188 -6.42 18.58 0.21
C GLN A 188 -6.04 20.06 0.16
N ASN A 189 -4.83 20.35 -0.32
CA ASN A 189 -4.32 21.71 -0.44
C ASN A 189 -4.63 22.32 -1.81
N GLY A 190 -4.38 23.62 -1.96
CA GLY A 190 -4.60 24.36 -3.21
C GLY A 190 -3.75 23.87 -4.39
N ASP A 191 -2.63 23.17 -4.14
CA ASP A 191 -1.80 22.53 -5.16
C ASP A 191 -2.35 21.18 -5.65
N GLY A 192 -3.45 20.70 -5.06
CA GLY A 192 -4.11 19.44 -5.38
C GLY A 192 -3.65 18.25 -4.54
N GLY A 193 -2.48 18.32 -3.92
CA GLY A 193 -1.96 17.26 -3.07
C GLY A 193 -2.55 17.28 -1.67
N PHE A 194 -2.18 16.28 -0.84
CA PHE A 194 -2.75 16.11 0.49
C PHE A 194 -1.68 16.22 1.59
N GLY A 195 -1.99 17.00 2.62
CA GLY A 195 -1.23 17.03 3.86
C GLY A 195 -1.47 15.78 4.72
N PHE A 196 -0.56 15.50 5.66
CA PHE A 196 -0.77 14.41 6.61
C PHE A 196 -1.82 14.76 7.68
N PHE A 197 -2.09 16.06 7.86
CA PHE A 197 -3.32 16.62 8.43
C PHE A 197 -3.65 17.96 7.72
N PRO A 198 -4.88 18.51 7.88
CA PRO A 198 -5.29 19.73 7.19
C PRO A 198 -4.31 20.90 7.33
N GLY A 199 -3.94 21.51 6.19
CA GLY A 199 -3.02 22.66 6.13
C GLY A 199 -1.53 22.33 6.20
N THR A 200 -1.13 21.05 6.14
CA THR A 200 0.29 20.66 6.06
C THR A 200 0.75 20.38 4.64
N THR A 201 2.06 20.30 4.43
CA THR A 201 2.68 20.05 3.12
C THR A 201 2.15 18.81 2.42
N SER A 202 1.83 18.97 1.13
CA SER A 202 1.37 17.91 0.24
C SER A 202 2.45 16.85 -0.03
N PHE A 203 2.14 15.57 0.19
CA PHE A 203 3.00 14.43 -0.19
C PHE A 203 2.21 13.27 -0.78
N VAL A 204 2.84 12.49 -1.66
CA VAL A 204 2.19 11.41 -2.42
C VAL A 204 1.58 10.31 -1.55
N GLU A 205 2.20 9.94 -0.42
CA GLU A 205 1.68 8.92 0.49
C GLU A 205 0.41 9.37 1.22
N ASN A 206 0.27 10.68 1.47
CA ASN A 206 -0.93 11.27 2.04
C ASN A 206 -2.06 11.27 1.00
N CYS A 207 -1.74 11.58 -0.27
CA CYS A 207 -2.70 11.46 -1.37
C CYS A 207 -3.25 10.04 -1.45
N HIS A 208 -2.38 9.03 -1.42
CA HIS A 208 -2.79 7.63 -1.44
C HIS A 208 -3.70 7.29 -0.26
N SER A 209 -3.34 7.67 0.96
CA SER A 209 -4.14 7.39 2.16
C SER A 209 -5.51 8.07 2.12
N CYS A 210 -5.56 9.35 1.72
CA CYS A 210 -6.82 10.11 1.62
C CYS A 210 -7.72 9.56 0.52
N LEU A 211 -7.18 9.27 -0.66
CA LEU A 211 -7.98 8.77 -1.79
C LEU A 211 -8.53 7.37 -1.53
N ARG A 212 -7.75 6.47 -0.91
CA ARG A 212 -8.26 5.16 -0.45
C ARG A 212 -9.40 5.32 0.55
N ALA A 213 -9.25 6.23 1.50
CA ALA A 213 -10.27 6.45 2.51
C ALA A 213 -11.56 7.01 1.91
N LEU A 214 -11.44 7.99 1.02
CA LEU A 214 -12.58 8.59 0.31
C LEU A 214 -13.29 7.56 -0.56
N ASP A 215 -12.55 6.76 -1.33
CA ASP A 215 -13.11 5.66 -2.13
C ASP A 215 -13.88 4.64 -1.27
N ALA A 216 -13.28 4.20 -0.15
CA ALA A 216 -13.92 3.29 0.81
C ALA A 216 -15.16 3.89 1.51
N LEU A 217 -15.28 5.22 1.53
CA LEU A 217 -16.43 5.97 2.04
C LEU A 217 -17.46 6.32 0.93
N GLY A 218 -17.22 5.90 -0.32
CA GLY A 218 -18.06 6.25 -1.46
C GLY A 218 -18.03 7.74 -1.81
N ALA A 219 -16.92 8.42 -1.51
CA ALA A 219 -16.74 9.85 -1.71
C ALA A 219 -15.57 10.16 -2.64
N VAL A 220 -15.58 11.37 -3.21
CA VAL A 220 -14.50 11.91 -4.04
C VAL A 220 -13.72 13.00 -3.29
N PRO A 221 -12.45 13.26 -3.65
CA PRO A 221 -11.70 14.40 -3.11
C PRO A 221 -12.36 15.74 -3.44
N ALA A 222 -11.95 16.82 -2.77
CA ALA A 222 -12.54 18.14 -2.97
C ALA A 222 -12.32 18.66 -4.40
N ASP A 223 -11.16 18.35 -4.98
CA ASP A 223 -10.80 18.63 -6.37
C ASP A 223 -10.07 17.42 -6.98
N PRO A 224 -10.81 16.47 -7.60
CA PRO A 224 -10.23 15.27 -8.19
C PRO A 224 -9.24 15.56 -9.33
N GLU A 225 -9.51 16.62 -10.10
CA GLU A 225 -8.66 17.01 -11.22
C GLU A 225 -7.29 17.49 -10.72
N ARG A 226 -7.27 18.40 -9.73
CA ARG A 226 -6.02 18.86 -9.13
C ARG A 226 -5.28 17.75 -8.39
N ALA A 227 -5.97 16.80 -7.76
CA ALA A 227 -5.33 15.62 -7.17
C ALA A 227 -4.56 14.83 -8.24
N GLY A 228 -5.20 14.57 -9.39
CA GLY A 228 -4.56 13.91 -10.53
C GLY A 228 -3.38 14.72 -11.10
N GLN A 229 -3.52 16.04 -11.21
CA GLN A 229 -2.45 16.92 -11.69
C GLN A 229 -1.24 16.96 -10.74
N PHE A 230 -1.46 17.03 -9.42
CA PHE A 230 -0.41 16.98 -8.42
C PHE A 230 0.38 15.67 -8.53
N LEU A 231 -0.33 14.54 -8.51
CA LEU A 231 0.27 13.21 -8.59
C LEU A 231 1.06 13.04 -9.89
N ALA A 232 0.47 13.36 -11.05
CA ALA A 232 1.17 13.31 -12.33
C ALA A 232 2.40 14.24 -12.38
N GLY A 233 2.33 15.41 -11.72
CA GLY A 233 3.45 16.35 -11.60
C GLY A 233 4.61 15.84 -10.73
N CYS A 234 4.39 14.82 -9.90
CA CYS A 234 5.43 14.15 -9.13
C CYS A 234 6.21 13.11 -9.96
N GLN A 235 5.76 12.77 -11.17
CA GLN A 235 6.49 11.86 -12.05
C GLN A 235 7.77 12.50 -12.58
N THR A 236 8.89 11.79 -12.47
CA THR A 236 10.18 12.24 -12.99
C THR A 236 10.35 11.85 -14.46
N ALA A 237 11.32 12.47 -15.14
CA ALA A 237 11.68 12.11 -16.51
C ALA A 237 12.14 10.64 -16.68
N PHE A 238 12.52 9.99 -15.57
CA PHE A 238 12.89 8.57 -15.55
C PHE A 238 11.73 7.64 -15.22
N GLY A 239 10.50 8.15 -15.09
CA GLY A 239 9.28 7.35 -14.94
C GLY A 239 8.81 7.12 -13.50
N GLY A 240 9.73 7.05 -12.53
CA GLY A 240 9.38 6.96 -11.11
C GLY A 240 8.87 8.29 -10.53
N PHE A 241 8.24 8.24 -9.35
CA PHE A 241 7.66 9.42 -8.70
C PHE A 241 8.43 9.83 -7.46
N GLY A 242 8.62 11.13 -7.31
CA GLY A 242 9.13 11.72 -6.07
C GLY A 242 8.03 11.91 -5.02
N ARG A 243 8.43 12.03 -3.75
CA ARG A 243 7.50 12.27 -2.62
C ARG A 243 6.67 13.55 -2.77
N GLY A 244 7.18 14.53 -3.51
CA GLY A 244 6.53 15.77 -3.90
C GLY A 244 7.13 16.28 -5.21
N LEU A 245 6.69 17.47 -5.65
CA LEU A 245 7.18 18.07 -6.90
C LEU A 245 8.71 18.19 -6.90
N ARG A 246 9.35 17.74 -7.99
CA ARG A 246 10.82 17.77 -8.20
C ARG A 246 11.66 16.97 -7.20
N ALA A 247 11.04 16.14 -6.35
CA ALA A 247 11.78 15.25 -5.46
C ALA A 247 12.37 14.05 -6.22
N THR A 248 13.41 13.43 -5.65
CA THR A 248 13.95 12.17 -6.16
C THR A 248 12.93 11.05 -6.03
N ALA A 249 12.86 10.21 -7.07
CA ALA A 249 11.93 9.09 -7.10
C ALA A 249 12.46 7.83 -6.39
N PHE A 250 11.56 7.16 -5.68
CA PHE A 250 11.79 5.88 -4.99
C PHE A 250 10.64 4.90 -5.27
N LEU A 251 10.81 3.62 -4.91
CA LEU A 251 9.80 2.58 -5.19
C LEU A 251 8.53 2.77 -4.36
N ASP A 252 8.65 3.12 -3.09
CA ASP A 252 7.55 3.43 -2.18
C ASP A 252 6.71 4.60 -2.71
N THR A 253 7.33 5.72 -3.02
CA THR A 253 6.70 6.93 -3.54
C THR A 253 6.08 6.71 -4.92
N THR A 254 6.74 5.92 -5.78
CA THR A 254 6.18 5.47 -7.06
C THR A 254 4.93 4.63 -6.84
N TRP A 255 4.95 3.65 -5.93
CA TRP A 255 3.80 2.84 -5.60
C TRP A 255 2.63 3.68 -5.07
N HIS A 256 2.88 4.53 -4.08
CA HIS A 256 1.86 5.41 -3.52
C HIS A 256 1.23 6.31 -4.60
N ALA A 257 2.04 6.86 -5.51
CA ALA A 257 1.52 7.72 -6.57
C ALA A 257 0.67 6.97 -7.60
N VAL A 258 1.11 5.82 -8.10
CA VAL A 258 0.34 5.06 -9.12
C VAL A 258 -0.92 4.44 -8.53
N ALA A 259 -0.88 3.98 -7.28
CA ALA A 259 -2.06 3.47 -6.58
C ALA A 259 -3.06 4.58 -6.25
N ALA A 260 -2.57 5.79 -5.90
CA ALA A 260 -3.42 6.96 -5.74
C ALA A 260 -4.09 7.36 -7.07
N LEU A 261 -3.33 7.36 -8.16
CA LEU A 261 -3.88 7.65 -9.49
C LEU A 261 -4.90 6.60 -9.93
N SER A 262 -4.72 5.31 -9.65
CA SER A 262 -5.73 4.30 -10.03
C SER A 262 -7.08 4.49 -9.36
N LEU A 263 -7.14 5.19 -8.22
CA LEU A 263 -8.40 5.52 -7.53
C LEU A 263 -9.14 6.72 -8.13
N LEU A 264 -8.50 7.44 -9.07
CA LEU A 264 -9.06 8.59 -9.77
C LEU A 264 -9.49 8.26 -11.21
N ASN A 265 -9.21 7.04 -11.70
CA ASN A 265 -9.43 6.62 -13.08
C ASN A 265 -10.65 5.73 -13.26
#